data_AF-A0A2D6T798-F1
#
_entry.id   AF-A0A2D6T798-F1
#
_cell.length_a   1.000
_cell.length_b   1.000
_cell.length_c   1.000
_cell.angle_alpha   90.00
_cell.angle_beta   90.00
_cell.angle_gamma   90.00
#
_symmetry.space_group_name_H-M   'P 1'
#
loop_
_entity.id
_entity.type
_entity.pdbx_description
1 polymer ?
#
loop_
_entity_poly.entity_id
_entity_poly.type
_entity_poly.pdbx_seq_one_letter_code
_entity_poly.pdbx_strand_id
1 'polypeptide(L)'
;MRQLALAAALLLATPTTAGATSGTVNSGYAGCLTEAALDELQTASANKDKRQRAALLNKVCFAIGGKKYWPIKFGYMTSLIRVYAGGSSVKLWTVTEAIR
;
A
#
# COMPACT_ATOMS: atom_id res chain seq x y z
N MET A 1 -3.59 -33.98 58.44
CA MET A 1 -3.53 -34.89 57.27
C MET A 1 -4.19 -34.21 56.08
N ARG A 2 -3.44 -34.00 54.98
CA ARG A 2 -3.87 -33.67 53.60
C ARG A 2 -4.68 -32.35 53.47
N GLN A 3 -4.44 -31.46 52.52
CA GLN A 3 -4.64 -31.63 51.08
C GLN A 3 -3.95 -30.45 50.37
N LEU A 4 -3.01 -30.73 49.46
CA LEU A 4 -3.13 -30.59 47.99
C LEU A 4 -2.87 -29.17 47.47
N ALA A 5 -1.66 -29.03 46.91
CA ALA A 5 -1.25 -27.96 46.02
C ALA A 5 -2.11 -27.94 44.74
N LEU A 6 -2.54 -26.76 44.30
CA LEU A 6 -2.92 -26.54 42.91
C LEU A 6 -2.18 -25.32 42.37
N ALA A 7 -1.23 -25.61 41.48
CA ALA A 7 -0.62 -24.65 40.58
C ALA A 7 -1.65 -24.21 39.54
N ALA A 8 -1.93 -22.91 39.46
CA ALA A 8 -2.67 -22.33 38.34
C ALA A 8 -1.66 -21.72 37.36
N ALA A 9 -1.51 -22.39 36.23
CA ALA A 9 -0.63 -22.02 35.14
C ALA A 9 -0.99 -20.64 34.57
N LEU A 10 0.00 -19.75 34.49
CA LEU A 10 -0.06 -18.54 33.67
C LEU A 10 -0.12 -18.97 32.20
N LEU A 11 -1.33 -18.97 31.62
CA LEU A 11 -1.53 -18.97 30.18
C LEU A 11 -1.10 -17.61 29.64
N LEU A 12 0.19 -17.50 29.29
CA LEU A 12 0.72 -16.45 28.44
C LEU A 12 0.03 -16.55 27.07
N ALA A 13 -1.09 -15.84 26.93
CA ALA A 13 -1.70 -15.58 25.64
C ALA A 13 -0.70 -14.75 24.81
N THR A 14 0.08 -15.41 23.97
CA THR A 14 0.87 -14.73 22.96
C THR A 14 -0.11 -14.14 21.93
N PRO A 15 -0.16 -12.82 21.72
CA PRO A 15 -0.90 -12.28 20.60
C PRO A 15 -0.21 -12.77 19.33
N THR A 16 -0.88 -13.65 18.60
CA THR A 16 -0.53 -13.96 17.21
C THR A 16 -0.79 -12.70 16.39
N THR A 17 0.21 -11.86 16.23
CA THR A 17 0.19 -10.80 15.22
C THR A 17 0.19 -11.49 13.87
N ALA A 18 -1.01 -11.82 13.36
CA ALA A 18 -1.20 -12.18 11.98
C ALA A 18 -0.60 -11.04 11.16
N GLY A 19 0.59 -11.31 10.63
CA GLY A 19 1.43 -10.35 9.93
C GLY A 19 0.62 -9.81 8.78
N ALA A 20 0.19 -8.58 8.94
CA ALA A 20 -0.42 -7.84 7.90
C ALA A 20 0.63 -7.83 6.75
N THR A 21 0.33 -8.42 5.58
CA THR A 21 1.23 -8.45 4.41
C THR A 21 1.44 -7.05 3.82
N SER A 22 2.35 -6.27 4.41
CA SER A 22 2.85 -5.02 3.86
C SER A 22 3.95 -5.33 2.84
N GLY A 23 3.82 -4.83 1.62
CA GLY A 23 4.85 -4.93 0.59
C GLY A 23 5.64 -3.63 0.41
N THR A 24 6.62 -3.65 -0.48
CA THR A 24 7.30 -2.44 -0.97
C THR A 24 6.89 -2.24 -2.43
N VAL A 25 6.54 -1.01 -2.79
CA VAL A 25 6.18 -0.68 -4.18
C VAL A 25 7.41 -0.74 -5.07
N ASN A 26 7.28 -1.39 -6.23
CA ASN A 26 8.33 -1.45 -7.24
C ASN A 26 8.79 -0.04 -7.66
N SER A 27 10.05 0.10 -8.04
CA SER A 27 10.58 1.41 -8.45
C SER A 27 9.93 1.89 -9.76
N GLY A 28 9.89 3.21 -9.96
CA GLY A 28 9.37 3.81 -11.20
C GLY A 28 7.84 3.94 -11.29
N TYR A 29 7.09 3.47 -10.29
CA TYR A 29 5.64 3.61 -10.27
C TYR A 29 5.15 4.86 -9.53
N ALA A 30 3.99 5.34 -9.97
CA ALA A 30 3.25 6.44 -9.36
C ALA A 30 1.90 5.95 -8.83
N GLY A 31 1.43 6.58 -7.75
CA GLY A 31 0.09 6.39 -7.22
C GLY A 31 -0.70 7.69 -7.28
N CYS A 32 -1.97 7.62 -7.66
CA CYS A 32 -2.84 8.79 -7.83
C CYS A 32 -4.01 8.78 -6.85
N LEU A 33 -4.52 9.96 -6.49
CA LEU A 33 -5.64 10.11 -5.55
C LEU A 33 -6.94 9.49 -6.07
N THR A 34 -7.10 9.46 -7.40
CA THR A 34 -8.27 8.89 -8.08
C THR A 34 -7.81 7.93 -9.18
N GLU A 35 -8.68 6.97 -9.51
CA GLU A 35 -8.45 6.04 -10.63
C GLU A 35 -8.41 6.79 -11.97
N ALA A 36 -9.30 7.77 -12.17
CA ALA A 36 -9.29 8.59 -13.38
C ALA A 36 -7.98 9.36 -13.60
N ALA A 37 -7.34 9.87 -12.52
CA ALA A 37 -6.04 10.53 -12.64
C ALA A 37 -4.91 9.55 -12.96
N LEU A 38 -5.02 8.30 -12.50
CA LEU A 38 -4.09 7.24 -12.87
C LEU A 38 -4.23 6.90 -14.36
N ASP A 39 -5.46 6.73 -14.86
CA ASP A 39 -5.73 6.48 -16.27
C ASP A 39 -5.17 7.60 -17.15
N GLU A 40 -5.42 8.86 -16.76
CA GLU A 40 -4.89 10.03 -17.47
C GLU A 40 -3.36 10.05 -17.49
N LEU A 41 -2.71 9.70 -16.38
CA LEU A 41 -1.25 9.59 -16.30
C LEU A 41 -0.72 8.47 -17.20
N GLN A 42 -1.42 7.34 -17.30
CA GLN A 42 -1.08 6.24 -18.20
C GLN A 42 -1.24 6.65 -19.67
N THR A 43 -2.36 7.29 -20.03
CA THR A 43 -2.60 7.83 -21.37
C THR A 43 -1.52 8.85 -21.76
N ALA A 44 -1.20 9.80 -20.87
CA ALA A 44 -0.12 10.76 -21.10
C ALA A 44 1.24 10.07 -21.28
N SER A 45 1.49 8.98 -20.54
CA SER A 45 2.72 8.20 -20.67
C SER A 45 2.80 7.43 -21.99
N ALA A 46 1.72 6.78 -22.41
CA ALA A 46 1.62 6.10 -23.71
C ALA A 46 1.81 7.08 -24.88
N ASN A 47 1.23 8.28 -24.78
CA ASN A 47 1.36 9.34 -25.79
C ASN A 47 2.69 10.11 -25.71
N LYS A 48 3.57 9.79 -24.75
CA LYS A 48 4.81 10.53 -24.48
C LYS A 48 4.59 12.03 -24.21
N ASP A 49 3.41 12.40 -23.71
CA ASP A 49 3.08 13.78 -23.33
C ASP A 49 3.74 14.13 -22.00
N LYS A 50 4.96 14.67 -22.10
CA LYS A 50 5.74 15.11 -20.94
C LYS A 50 5.06 16.23 -20.16
N ARG A 51 4.32 17.11 -20.84
CA ARG A 51 3.65 18.26 -20.22
C ARG A 51 2.50 17.77 -19.34
N GLN A 52 1.66 16.89 -19.86
CA GLN A 52 0.53 16.36 -19.12
C GLN A 52 0.99 15.49 -17.94
N ARG A 53 2.01 14.64 -18.16
CA ARG A 53 2.64 13.90 -17.06
C ARG A 53 3.12 14.82 -15.94
N ALA A 54 3.84 15.88 -16.28
CA ALA A 54 4.35 16.84 -15.30
C ALA A 54 3.22 17.61 -14.59
N ALA A 55 2.10 17.88 -15.28
CA ALA A 55 0.94 18.55 -14.68
C ALA A 55 0.21 17.67 -13.65
N LEU A 56 0.17 16.36 -13.87
CA LEU A 56 -0.47 15.39 -12.96
C LEU A 56 0.42 15.03 -11.77
N LEU A 57 1.72 14.85 -12.02
CA LEU A 57 2.71 14.55 -10.99
C LEU A 57 2.83 15.71 -10.00
N ASN A 58 2.89 15.37 -8.71
CA ASN A 58 2.95 16.26 -7.56
C ASN A 58 1.69 17.13 -7.31
N LYS A 59 0.62 16.96 -8.10
CA LYS A 59 -0.71 17.53 -7.80
C LYS A 59 -1.68 16.46 -7.35
N VAL A 60 -1.89 15.45 -8.21
CA VAL A 60 -2.87 14.39 -7.98
C VAL A 60 -2.25 12.99 -8.06
N CYS A 61 -1.03 12.90 -8.56
CA CYS A 61 -0.23 11.67 -8.62
C CYS A 61 1.14 11.87 -7.97
N PHE A 62 1.65 10.85 -7.30
CA PHE A 62 2.89 10.91 -6.52
C PHE A 62 3.78 9.73 -6.86
N ALA A 63 5.10 9.94 -6.87
CA ALA A 63 6.05 8.85 -6.98
C ALA A 63 6.01 8.02 -5.68
N ILE A 64 5.72 6.72 -5.82
CA ILE A 64 5.54 5.80 -4.68
C ILE A 64 6.56 4.66 -4.66
N GLY A 65 7.48 4.60 -5.63
CA GLY A 65 8.54 3.60 -5.66
C GLY A 65 9.36 3.55 -4.37
N GLY A 66 9.60 2.34 -3.87
CA GLY A 66 10.33 2.10 -2.62
C GLY A 66 9.55 2.42 -1.34
N LYS A 67 8.29 2.88 -1.45
CA LYS A 67 7.44 3.09 -0.27
C LYS A 67 6.80 1.78 0.16
N LYS A 68 6.62 1.62 1.48
CA LYS A 68 5.81 0.53 2.03
C LYS A 68 4.35 0.75 1.70
N TYR A 69 3.64 -0.32 1.38
CA TYR A 69 2.20 -0.27 1.10
C TYR A 69 1.41 -1.34 1.82
N TRP A 70 0.11 -1.08 1.95
CA TRP A 70 -0.92 -2.02 2.37
C TRP A 70 -1.98 -2.14 1.27
N PRO A 71 -2.28 -3.35 0.76
CA PRO A 71 -3.32 -3.49 -0.26
C PRO A 71 -4.71 -3.27 0.35
N ILE A 72 -5.54 -2.44 -0.28
CA ILE A 72 -6.94 -2.20 0.12
C ILE A 72 -7.89 -2.95 -0.82
N LYS A 73 -7.69 -2.79 -2.14
CA LYS A 73 -8.50 -3.45 -3.17
C LYS A 73 -7.58 -3.85 -4.32
N PHE A 74 -7.60 -5.12 -4.68
CA PHE A 74 -6.93 -5.62 -5.88
C PHE A 74 -7.89 -5.59 -7.07
N GLY A 75 -7.44 -5.02 -8.17
CA GLY A 75 -8.09 -5.13 -9.47
C GLY A 75 -7.15 -5.75 -10.49
N TYR A 76 -7.71 -6.05 -11.67
CA TYR A 76 -6.94 -6.67 -12.74
C TYR A 76 -5.83 -5.76 -13.26
N MET A 77 -6.17 -4.50 -13.59
CA MET A 77 -5.23 -3.49 -14.10
C MET A 77 -4.75 -2.52 -13.01
N THR A 78 -5.68 -2.06 -12.19
CA THR A 78 -5.47 -1.05 -11.15
C THR A 78 -5.75 -1.63 -9.77
N SER A 79 -5.07 -1.13 -8.75
CA SER A 79 -5.24 -1.53 -7.37
C SER A 79 -5.25 -0.29 -6.47
N LEU A 80 -6.12 -0.31 -5.46
CA LEU A 80 -6.13 0.70 -4.40
C LEU A 80 -5.23 0.21 -3.27
N ILE A 81 -4.25 1.03 -2.91
CA ILE A 81 -3.29 0.74 -1.84
C ILE A 81 -3.23 1.89 -0.85
N ARG A 82 -2.81 1.61 0.37
CA ARG A 82 -2.38 2.61 1.33
C ARG A 82 -0.86 2.66 1.34
N VAL A 83 -0.28 3.80 1.00
CA VAL A 83 1.16 4.03 1.00
C VAL A 83 1.56 4.75 2.27
N TYR A 84 2.69 4.35 2.87
CA TYR A 84 3.21 4.93 4.11
C TYR A 84 4.46 5.78 3.86
N ALA A 85 4.47 7.00 4.40
CA ALA A 85 5.59 7.92 4.31
C ALA A 85 5.66 8.81 5.57
N GLY A 86 6.81 8.82 6.25
CA GLY A 86 7.07 9.75 7.37
C GLY A 86 6.07 9.65 8.52
N GLY A 87 5.64 8.43 8.89
CA GLY A 87 4.65 8.20 9.96
C GLY A 87 3.19 8.46 9.54
N SER A 88 2.95 8.98 8.34
CA SER A 88 1.62 9.17 7.77
C SER A 88 1.31 8.12 6.70
N SER A 89 0.04 8.04 6.28
CA SER A 89 -0.37 7.18 5.18
C SER A 89 -1.43 7.83 4.29
N VAL A 90 -1.45 7.46 3.02
CA VAL A 90 -2.41 7.97 2.02
C VAL A 90 -2.94 6.81 1.17
N LYS A 91 -4.22 6.85 0.82
CA LYS A 91 -4.82 5.90 -0.13
C LYS A 91 -4.57 6.38 -1.55
N LEU A 92 -4.01 5.52 -2.40
CA LEU A 92 -3.65 5.83 -3.77
C LEU A 92 -4.02 4.66 -4.69
N TRP A 93 -4.52 5.00 -5.87
CA TRP A 93 -4.67 4.09 -6.99
C TRP A 93 -3.33 3.94 -7.71
N THR A 94 -2.92 2.71 -7.98
CA THR A 94 -1.72 2.40 -8.77
C THR A 94 -2.02 1.25 -9.72
N VAL A 95 -1.14 1.02 -10.69
CA VAL A 95 -1.18 -0.21 -11.48
C VAL A 95 -0.88 -1.42 -10.61
N THR A 96 -1.56 -2.54 -10.86
CA THR A 96 -1.36 -3.78 -10.09
C THR A 96 0.07 -4.31 -10.20
N GLU A 97 0.78 -4.04 -11.30
CA GLU A 97 2.20 -4.37 -11.48
C GLU A 97 3.14 -3.67 -10.47
N ALA A 98 2.71 -2.54 -9.91
CA ALA A 98 3.50 -1.80 -8.92
C ALA A 98 3.63 -2.53 -7.58
N ILE A 99 2.75 -3.50 -7.33
CA ILE A 99 2.60 -4.19 -6.05
C ILE A 99 2.70 -5.72 -6.16
N ARG A 100 3.03 -6.23 -7.36
CA ARG A 100 3.39 -7.63 -7.57
C ARG A 100 4.83 -7.90 -7.18
#